data_AF-A9WMN5-F1
#
_entry.id   AF-A9WMN5-F1
#
_cell.length_a   1.000
_cell.length_b   1.000
_cell.length_c   1.000
_cell.angle_alpha   90.00
_cell.angle_beta   90.00
_cell.angle_gamma   90.00
#
_symmetry.space_group_name_H-M   'P 1'
#
loop_
_entity.id
_entity.type
_entity.pdbx_description
1 polymer ?
#
loop_
_entity_poly.entity_id
_entity_poly.type
_entity_poly.pdbx_seq_one_letter_code
_entity_poly.pdbx_strand_id
1 'polypeptide(L)'
;MAYGLQFSGAIRQIGSDWILLSEGSQSVVVLLPNIMAIEGLGAETLTASSLVRQNFRTLSSALRLLARDRAMVTIYLMVSDESRRRFHAVIDRVGEDHCDIAVVRDGEVRRQREVLVRKTIPFGAILAIASPLEARN
;
A
#
# COMPACT_ATOMS: atom_id res chain seq x y z
N MET A 1 -18.41 -7.41 -14.56
CA MET A 1 -17.20 -6.62 -14.90
C MET A 1 -17.00 -5.60 -13.79
N ALA A 2 -16.02 -5.81 -12.91
CA ALA A 2 -15.70 -4.84 -11.87
C ALA A 2 -14.74 -3.78 -12.44
N TYR A 3 -15.19 -2.53 -12.53
CA TYR A 3 -14.42 -1.38 -12.99
C TYR A 3 -13.61 -0.82 -11.81
N GLY A 4 -12.60 -1.56 -11.35
CA GLY A 4 -11.80 -1.15 -10.19
C GLY A 4 -10.47 -1.87 -10.07
N LEU A 5 -9.59 -1.36 -9.20
CA LEU A 5 -8.39 -2.10 -8.82
C LEU A 5 -8.79 -3.31 -7.97
N GLN A 6 -8.31 -4.48 -8.35
CA GLN A 6 -8.55 -5.72 -7.64
C GLN A 6 -7.22 -6.26 -7.09
N PHE A 7 -7.25 -6.71 -5.84
CA PHE A 7 -6.15 -7.37 -5.17
C PHE A 7 -6.63 -8.69 -4.58
N SER A 8 -5.85 -9.74 -4.73
CA SER A 8 -6.09 -11.07 -4.15
C SER A 8 -4.96 -11.42 -3.18
N GLY A 9 -5.24 -12.31 -2.23
CA GLY A 9 -4.25 -12.81 -1.28
C GLY A 9 -4.82 -13.16 0.08
N ALA A 10 -3.98 -13.77 0.92
CA ALA A 10 -4.32 -14.03 2.30
C ALA A 10 -4.14 -12.75 3.14
N ILE A 11 -5.09 -12.46 4.03
CA ILE A 11 -4.95 -11.38 5.02
C ILE A 11 -3.86 -11.79 6.02
N ARG A 12 -2.80 -10.99 6.11
CA ARG A 12 -1.69 -11.19 7.06
C ARG A 12 -1.79 -10.31 8.28
N GLN A 13 -2.33 -9.11 8.12
CA GLN A 13 -2.44 -8.14 9.18
C GLN A 13 -3.60 -7.19 8.89
N ILE A 14 -4.23 -6.72 9.96
CA ILE A 14 -5.24 -5.66 9.91
C ILE A 14 -4.74 -4.52 10.79
N GLY A 15 -4.74 -3.31 10.24
CA GLY A 15 -4.48 -2.08 10.95
C GLY A 15 -5.77 -1.31 11.26
N SER A 16 -5.63 -0.06 11.71
CA SER A 16 -6.77 0.79 12.04
C SER A 16 -7.68 1.06 10.84
N ASP A 17 -7.05 1.25 9.68
CA ASP A 17 -7.63 1.78 8.46
C ASP A 17 -7.06 1.11 7.20
N TRP A 18 -6.35 -0.03 7.37
CA TRP A 18 -5.70 -0.75 6.28
C TRP A 18 -5.64 -2.25 6.54
N ILE A 19 -5.46 -3.03 5.46
CA ILE A 19 -5.23 -4.48 5.50
C ILE A 19 -3.96 -4.83 4.74
N LEU A 20 -3.20 -5.80 5.24
CA LEU A 20 -2.08 -6.41 4.53
C LEU A 20 -2.55 -7.70 3.87
N LEU A 21 -2.52 -7.73 2.55
CA LEU A 21 -2.65 -8.94 1.75
C LEU A 21 -1.27 -9.46 1.38
N SER A 22 -1.12 -10.77 1.30
CA SER A 22 0.03 -11.40 0.68
C SER A 22 -0.40 -12.45 -0.34
N GLU A 23 0.19 -12.40 -1.53
CA GLU A 23 0.01 -13.37 -2.59
C GLU A 23 1.38 -13.68 -3.23
N GLY A 24 1.85 -14.92 -3.11
CA GLY A 24 3.17 -15.31 -3.56
C GLY A 24 4.29 -14.43 -2.97
N SER A 25 5.04 -13.77 -3.85
CA SER A 25 6.12 -12.84 -3.50
C SER A 25 5.67 -11.38 -3.53
N GLN A 26 4.38 -11.08 -3.38
CA GLN A 26 3.88 -9.71 -3.27
C GLN A 26 3.11 -9.51 -1.98
N SER A 27 3.33 -8.35 -1.36
CA SER A 27 2.52 -7.85 -0.25
C SER A 27 1.82 -6.57 -0.69
N VAL A 28 0.54 -6.45 -0.37
CA VAL A 28 -0.26 -5.27 -0.71
C VAL A 28 -0.95 -4.75 0.54
N VAL A 29 -0.66 -3.49 0.88
CA VAL A 29 -1.43 -2.72 1.85
C VAL A 29 -2.60 -2.08 1.11
N VAL A 30 -3.84 -2.37 1.49
CA VAL A 30 -5.05 -1.76 0.93
C VAL A 30 -5.73 -0.92 2.00
N LEU A 31 -6.14 0.31 1.66
CA LEU A 31 -6.83 1.18 2.62
C LEU A 31 -8.31 0.82 2.72
N LEU A 32 -8.78 0.54 3.94
CA LEU A 32 -10.16 0.13 4.23
C LEU A 32 -11.21 1.14 3.73
N PRO A 33 -11.03 2.47 3.86
CA PRO A 33 -12.02 3.44 3.37
C PRO A 33 -12.29 3.37 1.86
N ASN A 34 -11.39 2.72 1.10
CA ASN A 34 -11.43 2.67 -0.35
C ASN A 34 -11.87 1.30 -0.90
N ILE A 35 -12.24 0.36 -0.03
CA ILE A 35 -12.70 -0.97 -0.42
C ILE A 35 -14.19 -0.91 -0.79
N MET A 36 -14.52 -1.31 -2.02
CA MET A 36 -15.91 -1.36 -2.49
C MET A 36 -16.58 -2.72 -2.24
N ALA A 37 -15.81 -3.81 -2.36
CA ALA A 37 -16.30 -5.18 -2.19
C ALA A 37 -15.17 -6.08 -1.71
N ILE A 38 -15.52 -7.10 -0.93
CA ILE A 38 -14.61 -8.19 -0.55
C ILE A 38 -15.31 -9.49 -0.90
N GLU A 39 -14.62 -10.34 -1.65
CA GLU A 39 -15.09 -11.67 -2.02
C GLU A 39 -14.20 -12.74 -1.37
N GLY A 40 -14.75 -13.94 -1.14
CA GLY A 40 -13.98 -15.07 -0.61
C GLY A 40 -13.75 -15.05 0.91
N LEU A 41 -14.49 -14.22 1.66
CA LEU A 41 -14.56 -14.35 3.12
C LEU A 41 -15.33 -15.62 3.48
N GLY A 42 -14.83 -16.38 4.45
CA GLY A 42 -15.58 -17.50 5.05
C GLY A 42 -16.84 -17.02 5.77
N ALA A 43 -17.75 -17.94 6.08
CA ALA A 43 -19.02 -17.63 6.72
C ALA A 43 -18.90 -17.25 8.23
N GLU A 44 -17.71 -17.39 8.82
CA GLU A 44 -17.51 -17.11 10.23
C GLU A 44 -17.42 -15.60 10.49
N THR A 45 -18.32 -15.12 11.37
CA THR A 45 -18.31 -13.73 11.84
C THR A 45 -17.97 -13.73 13.32
N LEU A 46 -16.89 -13.04 13.67
CA LEU A 46 -16.49 -12.84 15.06
C LEU A 46 -16.75 -11.38 15.45
N THR A 47 -17.40 -11.19 16.59
CA THR A 47 -17.53 -9.84 17.16
C THR A 47 -16.18 -9.41 17.72
N ALA A 48 -15.57 -8.38 17.14
CA ALA A 48 -14.28 -7.87 17.61
C ALA A 48 -14.42 -7.36 19.06
N SER A 49 -13.62 -7.91 19.99
CA SER A 49 -13.52 -7.35 21.33
C SER A 49 -12.79 -6.00 21.28
N SER A 50 -13.18 -5.06 22.15
CA SER A 50 -12.60 -3.71 22.20
C SER A 50 -11.07 -3.70 22.40
N LEU A 51 -10.52 -4.73 23.05
CA LEU A 51 -9.08 -4.92 23.28
C LEU A 51 -8.29 -5.22 22.00
N VAL A 52 -8.89 -5.88 21.00
CA VAL A 52 -8.21 -6.18 19.72
C VAL A 52 -8.00 -4.89 18.92
N ARG A 53 -8.95 -3.95 18.97
CA ARG A 53 -8.87 -2.68 18.24
C ARG A 53 -7.78 -1.74 18.75
N GLN A 54 -7.47 -1.75 20.04
CA GLN A 54 -6.45 -0.85 20.61
C GLN A 54 -5.02 -1.19 20.18
N ASN A 55 -4.77 -2.40 19.68
CA ASN A 55 -3.45 -2.85 19.23
C ASN A 55 -3.21 -2.67 17.73
N PHE A 56 -4.16 -2.08 17.01
CA PHE A 56 -4.02 -1.88 15.58
C PHE A 56 -2.98 -0.79 15.27
N ARG A 57 -2.05 -1.13 14.38
CA ARG A 57 -1.04 -0.19 13.90
C ARG A 57 -1.64 0.79 12.92
N THR A 58 -1.23 2.05 13.02
CA THR A 58 -1.57 3.08 12.03
C THR A 58 -0.87 2.83 10.71
N LEU A 59 -1.43 3.36 9.62
CA LEU A 59 -0.78 3.35 8.31
C LEU A 59 0.61 4.01 8.36
N SER A 60 0.74 5.17 9.02
CA SER A 60 2.02 5.87 9.15
C SER A 60 3.10 5.00 9.78
N SER A 61 2.77 4.18 10.79
CA SER A 61 3.73 3.23 11.38
C SER A 61 4.20 2.18 10.37
N ALA A 62 3.30 1.65 9.52
CA ALA A 62 3.66 0.67 8.50
C ALA A 62 4.54 1.30 7.41
N LEU A 63 4.18 2.50 6.93
CA LEU A 63 4.94 3.21 5.90
C LEU A 63 6.32 3.64 6.37
N ARG A 64 6.49 3.97 7.66
CA ARG A 64 7.80 4.28 8.24
C ARG A 64 8.78 3.11 8.15
N LEU A 65 8.31 1.86 8.23
CA LEU A 65 9.17 0.69 8.01
C LEU A 65 9.63 0.61 6.56
N LEU A 66 8.72 0.78 5.60
CA LEU A 66 9.05 0.80 4.17
C LEU A 66 10.02 1.93 3.81
N ALA A 67 9.81 3.13 4.38
CA ALA A 67 10.69 4.28 4.19
C ALA A 67 12.09 4.03 4.76
N ARG A 68 12.17 3.47 5.98
CA ARG A 68 13.43 3.12 6.64
C ARG A 68 14.23 2.12 5.81
N ASP A 69 13.56 1.08 5.31
CA ASP A 69 14.19 0.02 4.54
C ASP A 69 14.42 0.44 3.07
N ARG A 70 14.01 1.65 2.68
CA ARG A 70 14.10 2.22 1.32
C ARG A 70 13.51 1.28 0.28
N ALA A 71 12.44 0.59 0.65
CA ALA A 71 11.78 -0.42 -0.18
C ALA A 71 11.20 0.21 -1.45
N MET A 72 11.37 -0.46 -2.58
CA MET A 72 10.68 -0.10 -3.82
C MET A 72 9.21 -0.50 -3.69
N VAL A 73 8.31 0.45 -3.91
CA VAL A 73 6.87 0.23 -3.82
C VAL A 73 6.15 0.70 -5.08
N THR A 74 4.96 0.15 -5.28
CA THR A 74 3.99 0.60 -6.26
C THR A 74 2.83 1.23 -5.51
N ILE A 75 2.59 2.52 -5.71
CA ILE A 75 1.54 3.26 -5.03
C ILE A 75 0.38 3.48 -5.99
N TYR A 76 -0.81 3.09 -5.58
CA TYR A 76 -2.06 3.28 -6.30
C TYR A 76 -2.85 4.44 -5.71
N LEU A 77 -3.25 5.40 -6.53
CA LEU A 77 -3.95 6.61 -6.10
C LEU A 77 -5.41 6.66 -6.58
N MET A 78 -6.25 7.33 -5.78
CA MET A 78 -7.62 7.66 -6.14
C MET A 78 -7.62 8.87 -7.07
N VAL A 79 -7.56 8.62 -8.38
CA VAL A 79 -7.60 9.66 -9.41
C VAL A 79 -8.44 9.21 -10.61
N SER A 80 -9.06 10.18 -11.28
CA SER A 80 -9.83 9.97 -12.52
C SER A 80 -8.93 9.65 -13.72
N ASP A 81 -7.75 10.27 -13.78
CA ASP A 81 -6.75 10.03 -14.83
C ASP A 81 -5.97 8.73 -14.55
N GLU A 82 -6.22 7.70 -15.35
CA GLU A 82 -5.59 6.38 -15.20
C GLU A 82 -4.07 6.42 -15.31
N SER A 83 -3.51 7.35 -16.11
CA SER A 83 -2.06 7.49 -16.27
C SER A 83 -1.36 7.94 -14.98
N ARG A 84 -2.10 8.52 -14.04
CA ARG A 84 -1.62 8.99 -12.73
C ARG A 84 -2.03 8.08 -11.58
N ARG A 85 -2.72 6.98 -11.89
CA ARG A 85 -3.26 6.05 -10.89
C ARG A 85 -2.17 5.23 -10.23
N ARG A 86 -0.98 5.07 -10.84
CA ARG A 86 0.08 4.20 -10.34
C ARG A 86 1.46 4.85 -10.45
N PHE A 87 2.24 4.77 -9.37
CA PHE A 87 3.64 5.21 -9.34
C PHE A 87 4.55 4.12 -8.77
N HIS A 88 5.67 3.86 -9.46
CA HIS A 88 6.80 3.13 -8.89
C HIS A 88 7.69 4.13 -8.16
N ALA A 89 7.91 3.92 -6.86
CA ALA A 89 8.58 4.90 -6.03
C ALA A 89 9.26 4.30 -4.80
N VAL A 90 10.14 5.09 -4.19
CA VAL A 90 10.63 4.84 -2.83
C VAL A 90 10.01 5.89 -1.92
N ILE A 91 9.64 5.50 -0.70
CA ILE A 91 9.15 6.45 0.31
C ILE A 91 10.35 7.13 0.97
N ASP A 92 10.39 8.46 0.93
CA ASP A 92 11.46 9.27 1.52
C ASP A 92 11.11 9.68 2.95
N ARG A 93 9.87 10.14 3.18
CA ARG A 93 9.38 10.63 4.48
C ARG A 93 7.93 10.24 4.70
N VAL A 94 7.55 10.11 5.96
CA VAL A 94 6.19 9.76 6.39
C VAL A 94 5.77 10.67 7.53
N GLY A 95 4.80 11.53 7.25
CA GLY A 95 4.12 12.37 8.22
C GLY A 95 3.06 11.60 9.00
N GLU A 96 2.11 12.35 9.57
CA GLU A 96 0.95 11.76 10.26
C GLU A 96 -0.11 11.28 9.27
N ASP A 97 -0.32 12.05 8.21
CA ASP A 97 -1.41 11.92 7.23
C ASP A 97 -0.93 11.97 5.77
N HIS A 98 0.38 12.02 5.54
CA HIS A 98 0.98 12.10 4.20
C HIS A 98 2.34 11.41 4.13
N CYS A 99 2.80 11.14 2.92
CA CYS A 99 4.18 10.70 2.67
C CYS A 99 4.81 11.42 1.46
N ASP A 100 6.12 11.61 1.53
CA ASP A 100 6.91 12.06 0.40
C ASP A 100 7.48 10.85 -0.34
N ILE A 101 7.34 10.85 -1.67
CA ILE A 101 7.76 9.76 -2.53
C ILE A 101 8.71 10.26 -3.62
N ALA A 102 9.69 9.43 -3.95
CA ALA A 102 10.61 9.64 -5.06
C ALA A 102 10.19 8.70 -6.21
N VAL A 103 9.58 9.25 -7.27
CA VAL A 103 9.08 8.47 -8.41
C VAL A 103 10.22 8.04 -9.33
N VAL A 104 10.16 6.77 -9.77
CA VAL A 104 11.13 6.12 -10.66
C VAL A 104 10.44 5.81 -12.01
N ARG A 105 11.17 5.96 -13.13
CA ARG A 105 10.68 5.60 -14.48
C ARG A 105 10.57 4.08 -14.62
N ASP A 106 9.50 3.62 -15.25
CA ASP A 106 9.42 2.26 -15.78
C ASP A 106 10.31 2.16 -17.03
N GLY A 107 11.18 1.15 -17.09
CA GLY A 107 11.56 0.54 -18.38
C GLY A 107 12.84 0.98 -19.10
N GLU A 108 13.76 1.78 -18.54
CA GLU A 108 15.08 1.94 -19.16
C GLU A 108 16.17 1.14 -18.45
N VAL A 109 16.71 0.19 -19.20
CA VAL A 109 17.81 -0.72 -18.86
C VAL A 109 18.88 -0.04 -17.97
N ARG A 110 18.97 -0.54 -16.74
CA ARG A 110 20.21 -0.58 -15.93
C ARG A 110 20.94 0.76 -15.74
N ARG A 111 20.24 1.87 -15.46
CA ARG A 111 20.86 3.05 -14.83
C ARG A 111 20.24 3.32 -13.47
N GLN A 112 21.09 3.26 -12.46
CA GLN A 112 20.77 3.48 -11.05
C GLN A 112 20.02 4.80 -10.86
N ARG A 113 18.82 4.72 -10.25
CA ARG A 113 18.18 5.77 -9.44
C ARG A 113 18.22 7.19 -10.04
N GLU A 114 17.62 7.39 -11.21
CA GLU A 114 17.22 8.74 -11.60
C GLU A 114 15.85 9.03 -10.98
N VAL A 115 15.84 9.75 -9.85
CA VAL A 115 14.60 10.24 -9.22
C VAL A 115 14.06 11.34 -10.11
N LEU A 116 12.89 11.11 -10.70
CA LEU A 116 12.35 12.02 -11.73
C LEU A 116 11.58 13.17 -11.11
N VAL A 117 10.75 12.85 -10.13
CA VAL A 117 9.82 13.79 -9.51
C VAL A 117 9.61 13.36 -8.07
N ARG A 118 9.72 14.31 -7.15
CA ARG A 118 9.27 14.14 -5.76
C ARG A 118 7.80 14.53 -5.68
N LYS A 119 6.99 13.72 -5.00
CA LYS A 119 5.58 14.02 -4.75
C LYS A 119 5.27 13.86 -3.27
N THR A 120 4.46 14.75 -2.74
CA THR A 120 3.83 14.57 -1.42
C THR A 120 2.41 14.06 -1.65
N ILE A 121 2.09 12.92 -1.05
CA ILE A 121 0.83 12.21 -1.24
C ILE A 121 0.09 12.16 0.11
N PRO A 122 -1.11 12.76 0.22
CA PRO A 122 -1.95 12.56 1.40
C PRO A 122 -2.48 11.12 1.43
N PHE A 123 -2.58 10.51 2.61
CA PHE A 123 -3.03 9.13 2.77
C PHE A 123 -4.46 8.91 2.24
N GLY A 124 -5.32 9.92 2.35
CA GLY A 124 -6.68 9.87 1.79
C GLY A 124 -6.72 9.70 0.26
N ALA A 125 -5.63 10.02 -0.45
CA ALA A 125 -5.53 9.78 -1.90
C ALA A 125 -5.00 8.38 -2.24
N ILE A 126 -4.56 7.57 -1.28
CA ILE A 126 -3.94 6.27 -1.52
C ILE A 126 -5.01 5.17 -1.50
N LEU A 127 -5.11 4.39 -2.57
CA LEU A 127 -5.95 3.20 -2.63
C LEU A 127 -5.22 1.99 -2.05
N ALA A 128 -3.98 1.78 -2.51
CA ALA A 128 -3.16 0.65 -2.10
C ALA A 128 -1.67 0.92 -2.31
N ILE A 129 -0.83 0.16 -1.62
CA ILE A 129 0.62 0.17 -1.77
C ILE A 129 1.08 -1.28 -1.87
N ALA A 130 1.66 -1.66 -3.00
CA ALA A 130 2.24 -2.97 -3.22
C ALA A 130 3.76 -2.90 -3.08
N SER A 131 4.33 -3.86 -2.36
CA SER A 131 5.76 -4.12 -2.31
C SER A 131 6.01 -5.52 -2.86
N PRO A 132 7.04 -5.72 -3.69
CA PRO A 132 7.61 -7.05 -3.80
C PRO A 132 8.05 -7.49 -2.40
N LEU A 133 7.72 -8.72 -2.04
CA LEU A 133 8.29 -9.39 -0.88
C LEU A 133 9.75 -9.62 -1.25
N GLU A 134 10.65 -8.76 -0.79
CA GLU A 134 12.07 -9.06 -0.88
C GLU A 134 12.30 -10.37 -0.11
N ALA A 135 12.80 -11.40 -0.80
CA ALA A 135 13.29 -12.60 -0.14
C ALA A 135 14.34 -12.13 0.86
N ARG A 136 13.99 -12.16 2.15
CA ARG A 136 14.94 -11.91 3.23
C ARG A 136 16.08 -12.91 3.05
N ASN A 137 17.25 -12.40 2.65
CA ASN A 137 18.49 -13.15 2.65
C ASN A 137 19.06 -13.17 4.06
#